data_AF-A0A1H0RVC3-F1
#
_entry.id   AF-A0A1H0RVC3-F1
#
_cell.length_a   1.000
_cell.length_b   1.000
_cell.length_c   1.000
_cell.angle_alpha   90.00
_cell.angle_beta   90.00
_cell.angle_gamma   90.00
#
_symmetry.space_group_name_H-M   'P 1'
#
loop_
_entity.id
_entity.type
_entity.pdbx_description
1 polymer ?
#
loop_
_entity_poly.entity_id
_entity_poly.type
_entity_poly.pdbx_seq_one_letter_code
_entity_poly.pdbx_strand_id
1 'polypeptide(L)' 'MYNDGSNEMPGFQTNPNNYDECQRCGKPLQIKEEREINLCKECQNIQEDHKVESTED' A
#
# COMPACT_ATOMS: atom_id res chain seq x y z
N MET A 1 40.82 21.16 1.77
CA MET A 1 40.77 21.06 0.29
C MET A 1 41.10 19.61 -0.02
N TYR A 2 40.18 18.70 -0.35
CA TYR A 2 39.03 18.78 -1.25
C TYR A 2 37.73 18.21 -0.63
N ASN A 3 36.63 18.74 -1.14
CA ASN A 3 35.24 18.32 -0.97
C ASN A 3 34.92 17.16 -1.95
N ASP A 4 33.67 16.65 -1.93
CA ASP A 4 33.04 15.79 -2.95
C ASP A 4 33.35 14.28 -2.82
N GLY A 5 32.39 13.34 -2.78
CA GLY A 5 30.96 13.37 -3.04
C GLY A 5 30.44 11.94 -2.93
N SER A 6 29.11 11.79 -2.89
CA SER A 6 28.40 10.52 -3.11
C SER A 6 28.51 9.43 -2.04
N ASN A 7 27.80 9.62 -0.91
CA ASN A 7 27.19 8.49 -0.20
C ASN A 7 25.94 8.03 -0.99
N GLU A 8 26.15 7.60 -2.23
CA GLU A 8 25.09 7.02 -3.06
C GLU A 8 24.79 5.64 -2.49
N MET A 9 23.73 5.55 -1.67
CA MET A 9 23.17 4.27 -1.25
C MET A 9 22.96 3.41 -2.51
N PRO A 10 23.60 2.23 -2.61
CA PRO A 10 23.51 1.41 -3.80
C PRO A 10 22.08 0.92 -3.97
N GLY A 11 21.40 1.43 -5.00
CA GLY A 11 20.33 0.71 -5.67
C GLY A 11 19.02 0.59 -4.90
N PHE A 12 18.42 1.71 -4.48
CA PHE A 12 16.96 1.76 -4.48
C PHE A 12 16.49 1.74 -5.94
N GLN A 13 16.51 0.55 -6.54
CA GLN A 13 15.74 0.28 -7.75
C GLN A 13 14.28 0.33 -7.30
N THR A 14 13.65 1.49 -7.45
CA THR A 14 12.18 1.58 -7.41
C THR A 14 11.70 0.61 -8.47
N ASN A 15 11.20 -0.54 -8.02
CA ASN A 15 10.76 -1.61 -8.91
C ASN A 15 9.72 -0.98 -9.85
N PRO A 16 9.94 -0.96 -11.19
CA PRO A 16 9.05 -0.24 -12.13
C PRO A 16 7.64 -0.83 -12.16
N ASN A 17 7.47 -1.99 -11.54
CA ASN A 17 6.21 -2.55 -11.10
C ASN A 17 5.71 -1.84 -9.84
N ASN A 18 5.32 -0.58 -10.00
CA ASN A 18 4.60 0.20 -8.99
C ASN A 18 3.16 -0.33 -8.91
N TYR A 19 3.01 -1.59 -8.48
CA TYR A 19 1.70 -2.12 -8.11
C TYR A 19 1.33 -1.43 -6.81
N ASP A 20 0.21 -0.70 -6.79
CA ASP A 20 -0.34 -0.20 -5.54
C ASP A 20 -0.52 -1.40 -4.59
N GLU A 21 -0.05 -1.27 -3.35
CA GLU A 21 -0.09 -2.35 -2.36
C GLU A 21 -1.18 -2.07 -1.31
N CYS A 22 -1.81 -3.13 -0.82
CA CYS A 22 -2.77 -3.06 0.26
C CYS A 22 -2.09 -2.49 1.50
N GLN A 23 -2.59 -1.36 2.03
CA GLN A 23 -2.02 -0.74 3.23
C GLN A 23 -2.06 -1.66 4.46
N ARG A 24 -2.97 -2.64 4.48
CA ARG A 24 -3.17 -3.53 5.63
C ARG A 24 -2.32 -4.79 5.59
N CYS A 25 -2.11 -5.38 4.42
CA CYS A 25 -1.43 -6.67 4.30
C CYS A 25 -0.27 -6.69 3.29
N GLY A 26 0.03 -5.58 2.62
CA GLY A 26 1.10 -5.46 1.62
C GLY A 26 0.87 -6.28 0.35
N LYS A 27 -0.33 -6.85 0.14
CA LYS A 27 -0.62 -7.58 -1.10
C LYS A 27 -0.80 -6.62 -2.27
N PRO A 28 -0.33 -6.99 -3.48
CA PRO A 28 -0.50 -6.15 -4.66
C PRO A 28 -1.98 -6.04 -5.04
N LEU A 29 -2.46 -4.81 -5.21
CA LEU A 29 -3.82 -4.50 -5.61
C LEU A 29 -3.97 -4.78 -7.10
N GLN A 30 -4.90 -5.67 -7.45
CA GLN A 30 -5.05 -6.19 -8.81
C GLN A 30 -6.09 -5.41 -9.61
N ILE A 31 -7.12 -4.87 -8.94
CA ILE A 31 -8.22 -4.15 -9.60
C ILE A 31 -8.23 -2.66 -9.25
N LYS A 32 -9.04 -1.87 -9.97
CA LYS A 32 -9.13 -0.42 -9.74
C LYS A 32 -9.75 -0.07 -8.39
N GLU A 33 -10.84 -0.73 -8.03
CA GLU A 33 -11.55 -0.52 -6.76
C GLU A 33 -10.63 -0.70 -5.55
N GLU A 34 -9.77 -1.72 -5.58
CA GLU A 34 -8.75 -1.95 -4.55
C GLU A 34 -7.76 -0.77 -4.40
N ARG A 35 -7.41 -0.11 -5.51
CA ARG A 35 -6.50 1.04 -5.55
C ARG A 35 -7.15 2.33 -5.08
N GLU A 36 -8.44 2.51 -5.33
CA GLU A 36 -9.17 3.71 -4.89
C GLU A 36 -9.17 3.86 -3.37
N ILE A 37 -9.21 2.75 -2.65
CA ILE A 37 -9.19 2.72 -1.18
C ILE A 37 -7.90 2.13 -0.58
N ASN A 38 -6.91 1.80 -1.42
CA ASN A 38 -5.64 1.18 -1.06
C ASN A 38 -5.75 -0.08 -0.17
N LEU A 39 -6.78 -0.90 -0.40
CA LEU A 39 -7.06 -2.12 0.36
C LEU A 39 -7.45 -3.25 -0.58
N CYS A 40 -6.91 -4.45 -0.35
CA CYS A 40 -7.31 -5.62 -1.11
C CYS A 40 -8.71 -6.09 -0.69
N LYS A 41 -9.42 -6.79 -1.58
CA LYS A 41 -10.78 -7.29 -1.32
C LYS A 41 -10.94 -8.06 -0.02
N GLU A 42 -9.94 -8.84 0.35
CA GLU A 42 -9.94 -9.59 1.62
C GLU A 42 -9.98 -8.64 2.82
N CYS A 43 -9.16 -7.58 2.80
CA CYS A 43 -9.14 -6.58 3.86
C CYS A 43 -10.38 -5.67 3.86
N GLN A 44 -10.99 -5.46 2.69
CA GLN A 44 -12.27 -4.75 2.54
C GLN A 44 -13.41 -5.52 3.20
N ASN A 45 -13.55 -6.81 2.90
CA ASN A 45 -14.58 -7.65 3.50
C ASN A 45 -14.49 -7.67 5.04
N ILE A 46 -13.28 -7.69 5.58
CA ILE A 46 -13.07 -7.62 7.04
C ILE A 46 -13.51 -6.24 7.59
N GLN A 47 -13.27 -5.14 6.88
CA GLN A 47 -13.75 -3.82 7.32
C GLN A 47 -15.27 -3.70 7.24
N GLU A 48 -15.88 -4.21 6.17
CA GLU A 48 -17.34 -4.18 5.99
C GLU A 48 -18.03 -4.99 7.08
N ASP A 49 -17.51 -6.19 7.40
CA ASP A 49 -18.02 -7.04 8.49
C ASP A 49 -18.03 -6.31 9.85
N HIS A 50 -16.96 -5.56 10.14
CA HIS A 50 -16.87 -4.72 11.35
C HIS A 50 -17.72 -3.45 11.31
N LYS A 51 -18.19 -2.99 10.15
CA LYS A 51 -18.99 -1.77 10.01
C LYS A 51 -20.48 -2.00 10.27
N VAL A 52 -20.94 -3.25 10.26
CA VAL A 52 -22.36 -3.59 10.49
C VAL A 52 -22.76 -3.48 11.98
N GLU A 53 -21.80 -3.40 12.91
CA GLU A 53 -22.10 -3.37 14.36
C GLU A 53 -22.26 -1.96 14.97
N SER A 54 -22.17 -0.87 14.18
CA SER A 54 -22.19 0.50 14.74
C SER A 54 -23.32 1.39 14.20
N THR A 55 -24.56 0.87 14.20
CA THR A 55 -25.75 1.71 13.95
C THR A 55 -26.93 1.39 14.88
N GLU A 56 -26.70 1.22 16.18
CA GLU A 56 -27.76 1.28 17.20
C GLU A 56 -27.22 1.94 18.50
N ASP A 57 -27.38 3.25 18.64
CA ASP A 57 -27.78 3.95 19.89
C ASP A 57 -28.34 5.36 19.54
#